data_AF-A0AA38RWP0-F1
#
_entry.id   AF-A0AA38RWP0-F1
#
_cell.length_a   1.000
_cell.length_b   1.000
_cell.length_c   1.000
_cell.angle_alpha   90.00
_cell.angle_beta   90.00
_cell.angle_gamma   90.00
#
_symmetry.space_group_name_H-M   'P 1'
#
loop_
_entity.id
_entity.type
_entity.pdbx_description
1 polymer ?
#
loop_
_entity_poly.entity_id
_entity_poly.type
_entity_poly.pdbx_seq_one_letter_code
_entity_poly.pdbx_strand_id
1 'polypeptide(L)'
;MLSTALGTQLTLPSQDPWYSAPPGFEAKSPGTILRIREAPSNISILVNNTAGAYQLLFRSTDARYSPSWGVTTVFLPSKAAQTRRDARALVSYQIPYNTPDVDQSPSYGLSTIYGDNIMANVREGLSRGWAMSAPDFEGPSAAFSAGLQAGHAVIDSVRAVLSFDKFDGPEEIRYALWGYSGGAMASNFAAELQASYAPELSFAGTAMGGIPSNFTQVVYTVMGTASAAIVPYVLLGATSQYEGAREYLLGQLRKDGPYNATTFLAALHTTAAEAVSAFSGQDIFGYFINGDGILKAPEMVRVLGNNWYMGYHGIPQMPVFAYKAINDELTSIESTDDHIGRICRRRS
;
A
#
# COMPACT_ATOMS: atom_id res chain seq x y z
N MET A 1 -14.83 26.38 29.29
CA MET A 1 -15.49 26.26 27.98
C MET A 1 -14.57 26.89 26.95
N LEU A 2 -13.78 26.06 26.28
CA LEU A 2 -12.97 26.48 25.13
C LEU A 2 -13.70 25.97 23.89
N SER A 3 -14.05 26.92 23.04
CA SER A 3 -14.91 26.77 21.88
C SER A 3 -14.32 25.78 20.88
N THR A 4 -15.13 24.78 20.53
CA THR A 4 -14.96 23.88 19.38
C THR A 4 -14.95 24.70 18.10
N ALA A 5 -13.76 24.93 17.54
CA ALA A 5 -13.65 25.37 16.16
C ALA A 5 -14.19 24.24 15.25
N LEU A 6 -15.14 24.60 14.39
CA LEU A 6 -15.89 23.71 13.49
C LEU A 6 -14.96 22.79 12.69
N GLY A 7 -14.89 21.52 13.07
CA GLY A 7 -14.34 20.47 12.21
C GLY A 7 -15.40 20.09 11.19
N THR A 8 -15.25 20.49 9.93
CA THR A 8 -15.94 19.83 8.83
C THR A 8 -15.63 18.35 8.90
N GLN A 9 -16.63 17.52 9.15
CA GLN A 9 -16.49 16.07 9.10
C GLN A 9 -15.92 15.68 7.74
N LEU A 10 -14.75 15.07 7.73
CA LEU A 10 -14.10 14.64 6.49
C LEU A 10 -14.95 13.55 5.84
N THR A 11 -15.31 13.77 4.57
CA THR A 11 -16.05 12.80 3.77
C THR A 11 -15.19 11.57 3.53
N LEU A 12 -15.78 10.39 3.74
CA LEU A 12 -15.12 9.10 3.49
C LEU A 12 -14.74 8.98 2.01
N PRO A 13 -13.59 8.37 1.65
CA PRO A 13 -13.20 8.11 0.27
C PRO A 13 -14.31 7.48 -0.58
N SER A 14 -15.05 6.51 -0.04
CA SER A 14 -16.19 5.84 -0.69
C SER A 14 -17.36 6.77 -1.01
N GLN A 15 -17.43 7.93 -0.36
CA GLN A 15 -18.52 8.91 -0.45
C GLN A 15 -18.07 10.24 -1.06
N ASP A 16 -16.78 10.42 -1.32
CA ASP A 16 -16.19 11.66 -1.79
C ASP A 16 -15.96 11.59 -3.30
N PRO A 17 -16.72 12.36 -4.11
CA PRO A 17 -16.59 12.35 -5.57
C PRO A 17 -15.19 12.76 -6.06
N TRP A 18 -14.35 13.36 -5.22
CA TRP A 18 -12.97 13.64 -5.57
C TRP A 18 -12.16 12.35 -5.80
N TYR A 19 -12.48 11.24 -5.12
CA TYR A 19 -11.93 9.90 -5.35
C TYR A 19 -12.54 9.23 -6.59
N SER A 20 -12.59 9.97 -7.70
CA SER A 20 -13.02 9.44 -8.99
C SER A 20 -12.14 9.99 -10.11
N ALA A 21 -11.64 9.08 -10.95
CA ALA A 21 -10.92 9.47 -12.14
C ALA A 21 -11.87 10.15 -13.15
N PRO A 22 -11.46 11.29 -13.74
CA PRO A 22 -12.26 11.97 -14.75
C PRO A 22 -12.35 11.16 -16.05
N PRO A 23 -13.39 11.34 -16.89
CA PRO A 23 -13.50 10.67 -18.18
C PRO A 23 -12.25 10.85 -19.06
N GLY A 24 -11.79 9.77 -19.70
CA GLY A 24 -10.63 9.79 -20.59
C GLY A 24 -9.27 9.71 -19.87
N PHE A 25 -9.26 9.49 -18.56
CA PHE A 25 -8.01 9.25 -17.81
C PHE A 25 -7.26 8.02 -18.32
N GLU A 26 -7.97 7.04 -18.88
CA GLU A 26 -7.43 5.77 -19.36
C GLU A 26 -6.38 5.97 -20.47
N ALA A 27 -6.56 7.03 -21.26
CA ALA A 27 -5.65 7.41 -22.35
C ALA A 27 -4.46 8.27 -21.88
N LYS A 28 -4.41 8.69 -20.61
CA LYS A 28 -3.27 9.43 -20.04
C LYS A 28 -2.13 8.47 -19.71
N SER A 29 -0.91 9.00 -19.68
CA SER A 29 0.27 8.24 -19.27
C SER A 29 0.27 7.96 -17.75
N PRO A 30 0.78 6.80 -17.29
CA PRO A 30 0.99 6.52 -15.88
C PRO A 30 1.74 7.67 -15.17
N GLY A 31 1.27 8.04 -13.98
CA GLY A 31 1.79 9.17 -13.21
C GLY A 31 1.21 10.55 -13.55
N THR A 32 0.39 10.66 -14.60
CA THR A 32 -0.28 11.95 -14.92
C THR A 32 -1.19 12.35 -13.76
N ILE A 33 -1.01 13.56 -13.23
CA ILE A 33 -1.91 14.15 -12.24
C ILE A 33 -3.27 14.45 -12.90
N LEU A 34 -4.34 13.90 -12.33
CA LEU A 34 -5.72 14.02 -12.79
C LEU A 34 -6.52 15.04 -11.97
N ARG A 35 -6.27 15.10 -10.66
CA ARG A 35 -6.86 16.10 -9.75
C ARG A 35 -5.87 16.47 -8.66
N ILE A 36 -6.01 17.68 -8.13
CA ILE A 36 -5.21 18.20 -7.02
C ILE A 36 -6.19 18.80 -6.01
N ARG A 37 -5.93 18.62 -4.72
CA ARG A 37 -6.51 19.42 -3.65
C ARG A 37 -5.53 19.59 -2.50
N GLU A 38 -5.77 20.57 -1.64
CA GLU A 38 -5.10 20.62 -0.34
C GLU A 38 -5.53 19.42 0.51
N ALA A 39 -4.58 18.83 1.23
CA ALA A 39 -4.91 17.81 2.22
C ALA A 39 -5.73 18.45 3.36
N PRO A 40 -6.57 17.67 4.05
CA PRO A 40 -7.29 18.13 5.24
C PRO A 40 -6.41 18.96 6.21
N SER A 41 -6.95 20.08 6.69
CA SER A 41 -6.17 21.07 7.47
C SER A 41 -5.57 20.49 8.75
N ASN A 42 -6.18 19.47 9.35
CA ASN A 42 -5.64 18.80 10.53
C ASN A 42 -4.31 18.09 10.23
N ILE A 43 -4.11 17.55 9.02
CA ILE A 43 -2.83 16.93 8.62
C ILE A 43 -1.71 17.97 8.63
N SER A 44 -1.95 19.15 8.04
CA SER A 44 -0.95 20.22 7.98
C SER A 44 -0.54 20.71 9.36
N ILE A 45 -1.48 20.76 10.31
CA ILE A 45 -1.21 21.09 11.72
C ILE A 45 -0.44 19.98 12.42
N LEU A 46 -0.83 18.72 12.20
CA LEU A 46 -0.25 17.58 12.88
C LEU A 46 1.22 17.37 12.54
N VAL A 47 1.65 17.69 11.33
CA VAL A 47 2.97 17.28 10.85
C VAL A 47 4.09 18.24 11.28
N ASN A 48 3.84 19.53 11.55
CA ASN A 48 4.87 20.56 11.82
C ASN A 48 5.98 20.61 10.71
N ASN A 49 6.68 21.73 10.54
CA ASN A 49 7.71 21.89 9.49
C ASN A 49 7.24 21.56 8.04
N THR A 50 5.94 21.66 7.75
CA THR A 50 5.39 21.52 6.39
C THR A 50 5.08 22.89 5.80
N ALA A 51 5.47 23.13 4.54
CA ALA A 51 5.05 24.29 3.76
C ALA A 51 3.63 24.11 3.21
N GLY A 52 3.17 22.86 3.11
CA GLY A 52 1.86 22.51 2.58
C GLY A 52 1.74 21.00 2.39
N ALA A 53 0.52 20.50 2.53
CA ALA A 53 0.17 19.12 2.23
C ALA A 53 -0.91 19.08 1.16
N TYR A 54 -0.75 18.20 0.17
CA TYR A 54 -1.62 18.12 -1.00
C TYR A 54 -1.98 16.67 -1.28
N GLN A 55 -3.20 16.43 -1.76
CA GLN A 55 -3.58 15.15 -2.32
C GLN A 55 -3.58 15.24 -3.84
N LEU A 56 -2.89 14.30 -4.48
CA LEU A 56 -2.82 14.16 -5.93
C LEU A 56 -3.54 12.88 -6.30
N LEU A 57 -4.61 12.99 -7.10
CA LEU A 57 -5.19 11.85 -7.79
C LEU A 57 -4.43 11.72 -9.11
N PHE A 58 -3.87 10.54 -9.39
CA PHE A 58 -3.02 10.29 -10.55
C PHE A 58 -3.45 9.04 -11.32
N ARG A 59 -3.19 9.02 -12.63
CA ARG A 59 -3.40 7.84 -13.48
C ARG A 59 -2.37 6.76 -13.10
N SER A 60 -2.82 5.53 -12.89
CA SER A 60 -2.01 4.36 -12.54
C SER A 60 -2.33 3.15 -13.44
N THR A 61 -1.82 1.98 -13.09
CA THR A 61 -2.07 0.69 -13.75
C THR A 61 -2.46 -0.36 -12.71
N ASP A 62 -3.48 -1.17 -13.00
CA ASP A 62 -3.97 -2.22 -12.09
C ASP A 62 -3.11 -3.49 -12.11
N ALA A 63 -3.44 -4.48 -11.27
CA ALA A 63 -2.74 -5.76 -11.21
C ALA A 63 -2.92 -6.63 -12.47
N ARG A 64 -3.80 -6.23 -13.39
CA ARG A 64 -4.03 -6.86 -14.70
C ARG A 64 -3.43 -6.04 -15.84
N TYR A 65 -2.61 -5.04 -15.54
CA TYR A 65 -2.03 -4.13 -16.52
C TYR A 65 -3.05 -3.28 -17.29
N SER A 66 -4.23 -3.06 -16.70
CA SER A 66 -5.27 -2.17 -17.25
C SER A 66 -5.18 -0.76 -16.65
N PRO A 67 -5.65 0.29 -17.34
CA PRO A 67 -5.68 1.64 -16.78
C PRO A 67 -6.42 1.71 -15.45
N SER A 68 -5.82 2.38 -14.48
CA SER A 68 -6.35 2.57 -13.13
C SER A 68 -5.98 3.96 -12.63
N TRP A 69 -6.19 4.23 -11.35
CA TRP A 69 -5.80 5.47 -10.70
C TRP A 69 -5.36 5.20 -9.26
N GLY A 70 -4.72 6.19 -8.65
CA GLY A 70 -4.34 6.16 -7.25
C GLY A 70 -4.36 7.56 -6.66
N VAL A 71 -4.22 7.64 -5.35
CA VAL A 71 -4.07 8.91 -4.64
C VAL A 71 -2.76 8.88 -3.87
N THR A 72 -2.07 10.01 -3.79
CA THR A 72 -0.96 10.19 -2.87
C THR A 72 -1.11 11.49 -2.10
N THR A 73 -0.85 11.44 -0.81
CA THR A 73 -0.69 12.65 0.00
C THR A 73 0.78 13.05 -0.02
N VAL A 74 1.07 14.28 -0.45
CA VAL A 74 2.42 14.85 -0.56
C VAL A 74 2.59 15.92 0.50
N PHE A 75 3.72 15.89 1.19
CA PHE A 75 4.12 16.85 2.22
C PHE A 75 5.36 17.58 1.75
N LEU A 76 5.25 18.90 1.61
CA LEU A 76 6.38 19.74 1.21
C LEU A 76 7.07 20.28 2.47
N PRO A 77 8.41 20.21 2.58
CA PRO A 77 9.12 20.71 3.75
C PRO A 77 9.08 22.24 3.80
N SER A 78 8.88 22.83 4.97
CA SER A 78 8.95 24.29 5.17
C SER A 78 10.38 24.83 5.24
N LYS A 79 11.34 23.94 5.52
CA LYS A 79 12.76 24.28 5.61
C LYS A 79 13.49 23.72 4.39
N ALA A 80 14.44 24.50 3.88
CA ALA A 80 15.41 23.98 2.94
C ALA A 80 16.22 22.83 3.59
N ALA A 81 16.68 21.90 2.76
CA ALA A 81 17.53 20.81 3.22
C ALA A 81 18.75 21.32 3.98
N GLN A 82 19.08 20.63 5.08
CA GLN A 82 20.15 21.06 5.98
C GLN A 82 21.56 20.84 5.40
N THR A 83 21.70 19.91 4.45
CA THR A 83 22.97 19.61 3.79
C THR A 83 22.80 19.54 2.27
N ARG A 84 23.89 19.76 1.53
CA ARG A 84 23.91 19.61 0.06
C ARG A 84 23.62 18.17 -0.39
N ARG A 85 23.94 17.18 0.44
CA ARG A 85 23.54 15.78 0.16
C ARG A 85 22.03 15.65 0.26
N ASP A 86 21.39 16.26 1.26
CA ASP A 86 19.94 16.18 1.50
C ASP A 86 19.10 17.13 0.64
N ALA A 87 19.72 17.90 -0.25
CA ALA A 87 19.08 18.90 -1.10
C ALA A 87 17.82 18.34 -1.77
N ARG A 88 16.65 18.77 -1.27
CA ARG A 88 15.29 18.53 -1.80
C ARG A 88 15.07 17.09 -2.30
N ALA A 89 15.29 16.11 -1.42
CA ALA A 89 14.98 14.71 -1.69
C ALA A 89 13.47 14.41 -1.52
N LEU A 90 12.99 13.34 -2.13
CA LEU A 90 11.65 12.78 -1.93
C LEU A 90 11.75 11.37 -1.34
N VAL A 91 11.02 11.12 -0.25
CA VAL A 91 10.80 9.75 0.24
C VAL A 91 9.33 9.39 0.02
N SER A 92 9.10 8.37 -0.81
CA SER A 92 7.80 7.74 -0.90
C SER A 92 7.66 6.71 0.21
N TYR A 93 6.82 7.02 1.19
CA TYR A 93 6.59 6.25 2.40
C TYR A 93 5.29 5.43 2.28
N GLN A 94 5.43 4.11 2.18
CA GLN A 94 4.32 3.17 2.07
C GLN A 94 3.80 2.81 3.46
N ILE A 95 2.68 3.42 3.86
CA ILE A 95 2.01 3.12 5.14
C ILE A 95 1.26 1.78 5.01
N PRO A 96 1.52 0.77 5.86
CA PRO A 96 0.79 -0.49 5.82
C PRO A 96 -0.64 -0.30 6.34
N TYR A 97 -1.63 -0.25 5.45
CA TYR A 97 -3.04 -0.14 5.85
C TYR A 97 -3.80 -1.47 5.84
N ASN A 98 -3.33 -2.44 5.05
CA ASN A 98 -3.60 -3.87 5.22
C ASN A 98 -5.09 -4.25 5.29
N THR A 99 -5.92 -3.65 4.44
CA THR A 99 -7.38 -3.83 4.51
C THR A 99 -8.02 -3.62 3.15
N PRO A 100 -9.06 -4.40 2.79
CA PRO A 100 -9.82 -4.22 1.56
C PRO A 100 -10.85 -3.09 1.61
N ASP A 101 -10.76 -2.19 2.60
CA ASP A 101 -11.66 -1.06 2.78
C ASP A 101 -11.01 0.24 2.28
N VAL A 102 -11.59 0.85 1.25
CA VAL A 102 -11.12 2.11 0.67
C VAL A 102 -11.17 3.27 1.66
N ASP A 103 -12.03 3.21 2.67
CA ASP A 103 -12.16 4.26 3.69
C ASP A 103 -11.03 4.24 4.72
N GLN A 104 -10.17 3.23 4.66
CA GLN A 104 -8.96 3.11 5.47
C GLN A 104 -7.70 3.54 4.69
N SER A 105 -7.86 4.01 3.45
CA SER A 105 -6.75 4.41 2.59
C SER A 105 -5.90 5.51 3.24
N PRO A 106 -4.57 5.53 3.02
CA PRO A 106 -3.70 6.49 3.67
C PRO A 106 -4.08 7.96 3.53
N SER A 107 -4.53 8.37 2.34
CA SER A 107 -5.00 9.72 2.06
C SER A 107 -6.08 10.21 3.04
N TYR A 108 -6.96 9.32 3.50
CA TYR A 108 -7.95 9.63 4.52
C TYR A 108 -7.46 9.31 5.93
N GLY A 109 -6.85 8.13 6.12
CA GLY A 109 -6.41 7.63 7.42
C GLY A 109 -5.38 8.53 8.12
N LEU A 110 -4.54 9.24 7.36
CA LEU A 110 -3.63 10.26 7.88
C LEU A 110 -4.35 11.36 8.69
N SER A 111 -5.62 11.64 8.42
CA SER A 111 -6.42 12.62 9.18
C SER A 111 -7.21 12.05 10.34
N THR A 112 -7.49 10.75 10.35
CA THR A 112 -8.62 10.20 11.12
C THR A 112 -8.28 8.94 11.91
N ILE A 113 -7.41 8.10 11.37
CA ILE A 113 -7.23 6.71 11.82
C ILE A 113 -5.79 6.46 12.30
N TYR A 114 -4.81 7.03 11.60
CA TYR A 114 -3.41 6.75 11.88
C TYR A 114 -2.89 7.55 13.06
N GLY A 115 -2.30 6.84 14.01
CA GLY A 115 -1.74 7.42 15.21
C GLY A 115 -0.43 8.20 14.97
N ASP A 116 0.02 8.86 16.03
CA ASP A 116 1.19 9.75 16.01
C ASP A 116 2.48 9.09 15.52
N ASN A 117 2.64 7.77 15.67
CA ASN A 117 3.83 7.04 15.23
C ASN A 117 4.00 7.09 13.70
N ILE A 118 2.91 6.93 12.93
CA ILE A 118 2.96 7.04 11.46
C ILE A 118 3.31 8.46 11.06
N MET A 119 2.71 9.45 11.73
CA MET A 119 3.06 10.86 11.51
C MET A 119 4.51 11.14 11.85
N ALA A 120 5.05 10.59 12.93
CA ALA A 120 6.42 10.83 13.38
C ALA A 120 7.45 10.52 12.28
N ASN A 121 7.24 9.47 11.48
CA ASN A 121 8.09 9.15 10.33
C ASN A 121 8.04 10.24 9.24
N VAL A 122 6.86 10.78 8.96
CA VAL A 122 6.67 11.91 8.04
C VAL A 122 7.34 13.17 8.60
N ARG A 123 7.15 13.47 9.90
CA ARG A 123 7.78 14.62 10.58
C ARG A 123 9.31 14.54 10.53
N GLU A 124 9.86 13.35 10.74
CA GLU A 124 11.29 13.11 10.72
C GLU A 124 11.89 13.43 9.34
N GLY A 125 11.27 12.94 8.26
CA GLY A 125 11.71 13.27 6.89
C GLY A 125 11.63 14.77 6.58
N LEU A 126 10.53 15.41 6.95
CA LEU A 126 10.37 16.87 6.76
C LEU A 126 11.36 17.68 7.59
N SER A 127 11.72 17.22 8.80
CA SER A 127 12.73 17.88 9.65
C SER A 127 14.11 17.94 9.00
N ARG A 128 14.41 16.98 8.12
CA ARG A 128 15.64 16.90 7.31
C ARG A 128 15.55 17.73 6.03
N GLY A 129 14.37 18.29 5.74
CA GLY A 129 14.07 19.03 4.52
C GLY A 129 13.75 18.13 3.32
N TRP A 130 13.33 16.89 3.56
CA TRP A 130 12.85 15.99 2.51
C TRP A 130 11.35 16.19 2.30
N ALA A 131 10.90 16.15 1.06
CA ALA A 131 9.50 15.93 0.77
C ALA A 131 9.13 14.47 1.08
N MET A 132 7.92 14.28 1.58
CA MET A 132 7.38 12.97 1.88
C MET A 132 6.15 12.74 1.00
N SER A 133 5.97 11.54 0.48
CA SER A 133 4.69 11.14 -0.12
C SER A 133 4.17 9.86 0.51
N ALA A 134 2.86 9.74 0.66
CA ALA A 134 2.18 8.57 1.18
C ALA A 134 1.09 8.14 0.19
N PRO A 135 1.38 7.16 -0.69
CA PRO A 135 0.43 6.70 -1.69
C PRO A 135 -0.55 5.67 -1.12
N ASP A 136 -1.80 5.74 -1.61
CA ASP A 136 -2.83 4.72 -1.45
C ASP A 136 -2.55 3.58 -2.44
N PHE A 137 -1.51 2.79 -2.13
CA PHE A 137 -0.91 1.88 -3.11
C PHE A 137 -1.82 0.73 -3.54
N GLU A 138 -2.79 0.31 -2.73
CA GLU A 138 -3.75 -0.74 -3.11
C GLU A 138 -4.85 -0.22 -4.06
N GLY A 139 -4.85 1.09 -4.36
CA GLY A 139 -5.67 1.68 -5.41
C GLY A 139 -7.16 1.83 -5.06
N PRO A 140 -8.02 2.02 -6.08
CA PRO A 140 -9.39 2.46 -5.90
C PRO A 140 -10.32 1.37 -5.37
N SER A 141 -9.84 0.12 -5.33
CA SER A 141 -10.58 -1.04 -4.82
C SER A 141 -10.00 -1.55 -3.51
N ALA A 142 -9.02 -0.84 -2.90
CA ALA A 142 -8.24 -1.30 -1.76
C ALA A 142 -7.80 -2.77 -1.94
N ALA A 143 -7.09 -3.04 -3.04
CA ALA A 143 -6.70 -4.39 -3.41
C ALA A 143 -5.56 -4.95 -2.51
N PHE A 144 -5.80 -5.10 -1.21
CA PHE A 144 -4.79 -5.59 -0.28
C PHE A 144 -4.23 -6.95 -0.74
N SER A 145 -2.90 -7.07 -0.67
CA SER A 145 -2.08 -8.18 -1.20
C SER A 145 -2.01 -8.30 -2.74
N ALA A 146 -2.62 -7.40 -3.52
CA ALA A 146 -2.37 -7.29 -4.95
C ALA A 146 -1.03 -6.58 -5.21
N GLY A 147 0.09 -7.31 -5.11
CA GLY A 147 1.42 -6.75 -5.22
C GLY A 147 1.70 -5.95 -6.51
N LEU A 148 1.18 -6.38 -7.66
CA LEU A 148 1.37 -5.66 -8.92
C LEU A 148 0.69 -4.28 -8.90
N GLN A 149 -0.55 -4.20 -8.40
CA GLN A 149 -1.26 -2.94 -8.18
C GLN A 149 -0.45 -2.02 -7.26
N ALA A 150 0.04 -2.56 -6.13
CA ALA A 150 0.83 -1.80 -5.17
C ALA A 150 2.12 -1.23 -5.79
N GLY A 151 2.85 -2.05 -6.54
CA GLY A 151 4.08 -1.63 -7.19
C GLY A 151 3.86 -0.55 -8.26
N HIS A 152 2.86 -0.72 -9.13
CA HIS A 152 2.51 0.30 -10.13
C HIS A 152 2.10 1.62 -9.46
N ALA A 153 1.22 1.57 -8.47
CA ALA A 153 0.74 2.77 -7.78
C ALA A 153 1.85 3.53 -7.04
N VAL A 154 2.80 2.83 -6.41
CA VAL A 154 3.97 3.47 -5.78
C VAL A 154 4.82 4.18 -6.82
N ILE A 155 5.18 3.50 -7.92
CA ILE A 155 5.99 4.09 -9.01
C ILE A 155 5.28 5.31 -9.62
N ASP A 156 4.00 5.18 -9.94
CA ASP A 156 3.21 6.23 -10.58
C ASP A 156 2.95 7.40 -9.62
N SER A 157 2.87 7.15 -8.32
CA SER A 157 2.81 8.22 -7.33
C SER A 157 4.08 9.07 -7.36
N VAL A 158 5.26 8.44 -7.52
CA VAL A 158 6.53 9.15 -7.62
C VAL A 158 6.57 9.99 -8.90
N ARG A 159 6.15 9.43 -10.05
CA ARG A 159 5.98 10.22 -11.29
C ARG A 159 5.09 11.44 -11.07
N ALA A 160 3.93 11.24 -10.41
CA ALA A 160 3.00 12.32 -10.13
C ALA A 160 3.64 13.42 -9.28
N VAL A 161 4.33 13.05 -8.17
CA VAL A 161 5.00 14.03 -7.31
C VAL A 161 6.11 14.78 -8.05
N LEU A 162 6.92 14.08 -8.86
CA LEU A 162 8.00 14.73 -9.64
C LEU A 162 7.46 15.71 -10.69
N SER A 163 6.23 15.51 -11.17
CA SER A 163 5.54 16.43 -12.11
C SER A 163 4.72 17.53 -11.42
N PHE A 164 4.63 17.51 -10.09
CA PHE A 164 3.78 18.44 -9.34
C PHE A 164 4.45 19.82 -9.26
N ASP A 165 3.78 20.84 -9.78
CA ASP A 165 4.31 22.20 -9.89
C ASP A 165 4.75 22.84 -8.55
N LYS A 166 4.11 22.49 -7.44
CA LYS A 166 4.51 22.96 -6.10
C LYS A 166 5.70 22.22 -5.53
N PHE A 167 6.04 21.06 -6.09
CA PHE A 167 7.30 20.39 -5.80
C PHE A 167 8.42 21.06 -6.60
N ASP A 168 8.84 22.23 -6.12
CA ASP A 168 9.99 22.98 -6.64
C ASP A 168 11.28 22.22 -6.33
N GLY A 169 11.56 21.13 -7.02
CA GLY A 169 12.80 20.35 -6.87
C GLY A 169 13.87 20.78 -7.88
N PRO A 170 15.17 20.60 -7.59
CA PRO A 170 16.22 20.83 -8.58
C PRO A 170 16.08 19.87 -9.78
N GLU A 171 16.75 20.16 -10.90
CA GLU A 171 16.75 19.26 -12.07
C GLU A 171 17.18 17.81 -11.73
N GLU A 172 17.98 17.62 -10.66
CA GLU A 172 18.41 16.31 -10.14
C GLU A 172 17.88 16.07 -8.71
N ILE A 173 16.60 15.73 -8.57
CA ILE A 173 16.00 15.30 -7.29
C ILE A 173 16.39 13.85 -7.00
N ARG A 174 16.88 13.58 -5.79
CA ARG A 174 17.01 12.20 -5.28
C ARG A 174 15.69 11.73 -4.70
N TYR A 175 15.25 10.54 -5.07
CA TYR A 175 14.06 9.93 -4.49
C TYR A 175 14.29 8.48 -4.09
N ALA A 176 13.64 8.07 -3.00
CA ALA A 176 13.76 6.74 -2.41
C ALA A 176 12.41 6.20 -1.97
N LEU A 177 12.33 4.88 -1.83
CA LEU A 177 11.16 4.17 -1.33
C LEU A 177 11.40 3.72 0.12
N TRP A 178 10.36 3.73 0.94
CA TRP A 178 10.42 3.17 2.28
C TRP A 178 9.09 2.56 2.71
N GLY A 179 9.12 1.32 3.20
CA GLY A 179 7.95 0.65 3.74
C GLY A 179 8.28 -0.37 4.83
N TYR A 180 7.31 -0.63 5.70
CA TYR A 180 7.35 -1.67 6.72
C TYR A 180 6.12 -2.58 6.60
N SER A 181 6.26 -3.89 6.83
CA SER A 181 5.16 -4.87 6.74
C SER A 181 4.48 -4.83 5.36
N GLY A 182 3.16 -4.64 5.26
CA GLY A 182 2.46 -4.45 3.98
C GLY A 182 3.01 -3.28 3.13
N GLY A 183 3.57 -2.25 3.78
CA GLY A 183 4.28 -1.19 3.06
C GLY A 183 5.57 -1.67 2.43
N ALA A 184 6.30 -2.59 3.08
CA ALA A 184 7.50 -3.20 2.51
C ALA A 184 7.16 -4.08 1.30
N MET A 185 5.97 -4.71 1.29
CA MET A 185 5.46 -5.37 0.09
C MET A 185 5.30 -4.38 -1.07
N ALA A 186 4.63 -3.26 -0.85
CA ALA A 186 4.45 -2.24 -1.88
C ALA A 186 5.80 -1.69 -2.39
N SER A 187 6.74 -1.36 -1.49
CA SER A 187 8.08 -0.91 -1.86
C SER A 187 8.87 -1.97 -2.64
N ASN A 188 8.72 -3.26 -2.29
CA ASN A 188 9.42 -4.34 -2.96
C ASN A 188 8.89 -4.58 -4.37
N PHE A 189 7.57 -4.65 -4.55
CA PHE A 189 6.97 -4.80 -5.88
C PHE A 189 7.32 -3.61 -6.78
N ALA A 190 7.32 -2.38 -6.24
CA ALA A 190 7.80 -1.20 -6.97
C ALA A 190 9.27 -1.35 -7.38
N ALA A 191 10.14 -1.82 -6.48
CA ALA A 191 11.55 -2.02 -6.77
C ALA A 191 11.78 -3.08 -7.87
N GLU A 192 11.03 -4.18 -7.87
CA GLU A 192 11.11 -5.22 -8.90
C GLU A 192 10.60 -4.74 -10.27
N LEU A 193 9.48 -4.01 -10.28
CA LEU A 193 8.84 -3.55 -11.50
C LEU A 193 9.55 -2.36 -12.14
N GLN A 194 10.37 -1.60 -11.39
CA GLN A 194 10.95 -0.34 -11.87
C GLN A 194 11.62 -0.47 -13.25
N ALA A 195 12.48 -1.47 -13.45
CA ALA A 195 13.23 -1.58 -14.70
C ALA A 195 12.35 -1.82 -15.94
N SER A 196 11.25 -2.55 -15.80
CA SER A 196 10.34 -2.89 -16.90
C SER A 196 9.19 -1.90 -17.06
N TYR A 197 8.75 -1.27 -15.97
CA TYR A 197 7.57 -0.39 -15.92
C TYR A 197 7.91 1.10 -15.93
N ALA A 198 9.06 1.48 -15.36
CA ALA A 198 9.53 2.86 -15.25
C ALA A 198 11.04 2.99 -15.42
N PRO A 199 11.59 2.60 -16.58
CA PRO A 199 13.03 2.65 -16.85
C PRO A 199 13.60 4.08 -16.80
N GLU A 200 12.76 5.10 -16.94
CA GLU A 200 13.14 6.50 -16.84
C GLU A 200 13.36 6.98 -15.40
N LEU A 201 12.92 6.21 -14.39
CA LEU A 201 13.14 6.54 -12.98
C LEU A 201 14.40 5.85 -12.43
N SER A 202 15.27 6.62 -11.80
CA SER A 202 16.49 6.16 -11.13
C SER A 202 16.42 6.43 -9.62
N PHE A 203 15.88 5.46 -8.88
CA PHE A 203 15.75 5.56 -7.41
C PHE A 203 17.12 5.51 -6.71
N ALA A 204 17.31 6.38 -5.71
CA ALA A 204 18.51 6.41 -4.88
C ALA A 204 18.63 5.20 -3.93
N GLY A 205 17.50 4.53 -3.65
CA GLY A 205 17.45 3.31 -2.85
C GLY A 205 16.03 2.96 -2.42
N THR A 206 15.89 1.78 -1.82
CA THR A 206 14.67 1.33 -1.15
C THR A 206 15.00 0.76 0.22
N ALA A 207 14.22 1.14 1.23
CA ALA A 207 14.29 0.58 2.58
C ALA A 207 13.04 -0.26 2.85
N MET A 208 13.20 -1.52 3.26
CA MET A 208 12.11 -2.49 3.37
C MET A 208 12.21 -3.26 4.69
N GLY A 209 11.21 -3.11 5.55
CA GLY A 209 11.17 -3.71 6.89
C GLY A 209 10.09 -4.76 7.06
N GLY A 210 10.37 -5.86 7.77
CA GLY A 210 9.34 -6.86 8.10
C GLY A 210 8.66 -7.45 6.85
N ILE A 211 9.46 -7.82 5.85
CA ILE A 211 9.03 -8.09 4.47
C ILE A 211 8.15 -9.35 4.42
N PRO A 212 6.88 -9.27 3.96
CA PRO A 212 6.02 -10.43 3.76
C PRO A 212 6.24 -11.04 2.37
N SER A 213 7.42 -11.64 2.13
CA SER A 213 7.86 -12.08 0.78
C SER A 213 6.99 -13.17 0.13
N ASN A 214 6.18 -13.88 0.93
CA ASN A 214 5.29 -14.94 0.49
C ASN A 214 3.97 -14.91 1.30
N PHE A 215 2.89 -14.40 0.71
CA PHE A 215 1.59 -14.35 1.39
C PHE A 215 0.94 -15.72 1.59
N THR A 216 1.26 -16.74 0.78
CA THR A 216 0.79 -18.11 1.06
C THR A 216 1.33 -18.58 2.41
N GLN A 217 2.62 -18.31 2.71
CA GLN A 217 3.18 -18.59 4.03
C GLN A 217 2.47 -17.80 5.13
N VAL A 218 2.26 -16.49 4.93
CA VAL A 218 1.55 -15.64 5.91
C VAL A 218 0.19 -16.22 6.25
N VAL A 219 -0.60 -16.62 5.25
CA VAL A 219 -1.93 -17.21 5.45
C VAL A 219 -1.86 -18.43 6.37
N TYR A 220 -0.94 -19.36 6.13
CA TYR A 220 -0.79 -20.54 6.98
C TYR A 220 -0.24 -20.19 8.38
N THR A 221 0.68 -19.24 8.49
CA THR A 221 1.26 -18.83 9.78
C THR A 221 0.22 -18.22 10.72
N VAL A 222 -0.68 -17.37 10.19
CA VAL A 222 -1.63 -16.61 11.03
C VAL A 222 -2.91 -17.39 11.34
N MET A 223 -3.13 -18.56 10.74
CA MET A 223 -4.28 -19.43 11.07
C MET A 223 -4.34 -19.74 12.56
N GLY A 224 -5.51 -19.61 13.17
CA GLY A 224 -5.71 -19.92 14.60
C GLY A 224 -5.03 -18.95 15.56
N THR A 225 -4.42 -17.87 15.07
CA THR A 225 -3.76 -16.84 15.90
C THR A 225 -4.63 -15.60 16.06
N ALA A 226 -4.21 -14.64 16.89
CA ALA A 226 -4.87 -13.34 16.99
C ALA A 226 -4.88 -12.55 15.65
N SER A 227 -4.01 -12.92 14.71
CA SER A 227 -3.86 -12.26 13.41
C SER A 227 -4.60 -12.97 12.27
N ALA A 228 -5.45 -13.96 12.57
CA ALA A 228 -6.24 -14.69 11.58
C ALA A 228 -7.11 -13.78 10.68
N ALA A 229 -7.48 -12.59 11.17
CA ALA A 229 -8.19 -11.55 10.42
C ALA A 229 -7.47 -11.10 9.12
N ILE A 230 -6.16 -11.30 9.01
CA ILE A 230 -5.40 -10.97 7.78
C ILE A 230 -5.90 -11.81 6.60
N VAL A 231 -6.33 -13.04 6.82
CA VAL A 231 -6.64 -13.99 5.74
C VAL A 231 -7.89 -13.61 4.92
N PRO A 232 -9.04 -13.26 5.52
CA PRO A 232 -10.13 -12.72 4.73
C PRO A 232 -9.70 -11.44 3.99
N TYR A 233 -8.93 -10.54 4.61
CA TYR A 233 -8.46 -9.31 3.97
C TYR A 233 -7.61 -9.57 2.72
N VAL A 234 -6.59 -10.44 2.79
CA VAL A 234 -5.72 -10.72 1.64
C VAL A 234 -6.48 -11.44 0.53
N LEU A 235 -7.41 -12.35 0.86
CA LEU A 235 -8.18 -13.07 -0.16
C LEU A 235 -9.21 -12.15 -0.85
N LEU A 236 -9.89 -11.31 -0.08
CA LEU A 236 -10.85 -10.35 -0.62
C LEU A 236 -10.17 -9.26 -1.44
N GLY A 237 -9.03 -8.75 -0.96
CA GLY A 237 -8.24 -7.73 -1.65
C GLY A 237 -7.59 -8.25 -2.94
N ALA A 238 -6.93 -9.42 -2.90
CA ALA A 238 -6.26 -10.01 -4.07
C ALA A 238 -7.24 -10.30 -5.22
N THR A 239 -8.49 -10.63 -4.90
CA THR A 239 -9.53 -10.95 -5.89
C THR A 239 -10.33 -9.74 -6.35
N SER A 240 -10.18 -8.56 -5.73
CA SER A 240 -11.00 -7.37 -6.02
C SER A 240 -10.95 -6.91 -7.49
N GLN A 241 -9.84 -7.18 -8.18
CA GLN A 241 -9.64 -6.81 -9.59
C GLN A 241 -9.83 -7.98 -10.56
N TYR A 242 -10.13 -9.18 -10.05
CA TYR A 242 -10.21 -10.41 -10.84
C TYR A 242 -11.58 -11.06 -10.68
N GLU A 243 -12.56 -10.64 -11.50
CA GLU A 243 -13.97 -11.07 -11.41
C GLU A 243 -14.12 -12.59 -11.31
N GLY A 244 -13.54 -13.38 -12.22
CA GLY A 244 -13.66 -14.84 -12.16
C GLY A 244 -13.06 -15.48 -10.89
N ALA A 245 -11.95 -14.94 -10.37
CA ALA A 245 -11.38 -15.42 -9.11
C ALA A 245 -12.26 -15.01 -7.91
N ARG A 246 -12.85 -13.81 -7.96
CA ARG A 246 -13.79 -13.32 -6.96
C ARG A 246 -15.05 -14.18 -6.92
N GLU A 247 -15.66 -14.44 -8.08
CA GLU A 247 -16.84 -15.30 -8.19
C GLU A 247 -16.55 -16.71 -7.66
N TYR A 248 -15.40 -17.28 -8.02
CA TYR A 248 -14.98 -18.58 -7.51
C TYR A 248 -14.85 -18.57 -5.97
N LEU A 249 -14.12 -17.60 -5.41
CA LEU A 249 -13.98 -17.43 -3.96
C LEU A 249 -15.33 -17.37 -3.26
N LEU A 250 -16.25 -16.54 -3.75
CA LEU A 250 -17.59 -16.38 -3.18
C LEU A 250 -18.39 -17.68 -3.28
N GLY A 251 -18.28 -18.40 -4.40
CA GLY A 251 -18.94 -19.68 -4.61
C GLY A 251 -18.43 -20.81 -3.70
N GLN A 252 -17.21 -20.68 -3.17
CA GLN A 252 -16.63 -21.64 -2.23
C GLN A 252 -16.96 -21.34 -0.76
N LEU A 253 -17.57 -20.20 -0.43
CA LEU A 253 -17.94 -19.88 0.95
C LEU A 253 -19.14 -20.72 1.43
N ARG A 254 -19.09 -21.20 2.68
CA ARG A 254 -20.23 -21.84 3.33
C ARG A 254 -21.35 -20.84 3.55
N LYS A 255 -22.59 -21.27 3.35
CA LYS A 255 -23.77 -20.40 3.50
C LYS A 255 -24.30 -20.34 4.94
N ASP A 256 -24.12 -21.43 5.69
CA ASP A 256 -24.69 -21.62 7.02
C ASP A 256 -23.61 -21.98 8.05
N GLY A 257 -23.96 -21.89 9.34
CA GLY A 257 -23.06 -22.18 10.46
C GLY A 257 -22.27 -20.96 10.93
N PRO A 258 -21.40 -21.11 11.95
CA PRO A 258 -20.64 -20.00 12.53
C PRO A 258 -19.56 -19.45 11.59
N TYR A 259 -19.04 -20.28 10.67
CA TYR A 259 -18.07 -19.89 9.63
C TYR A 259 -18.76 -19.79 8.28
N ASN A 260 -19.49 -18.68 8.05
CA ASN A 260 -20.30 -18.49 6.86
C ASN A 260 -19.89 -17.25 6.04
N ALA A 261 -20.43 -17.16 4.83
CA ALA A 261 -20.16 -16.09 3.87
C ALA A 261 -20.45 -14.70 4.43
N THR A 262 -21.52 -14.51 5.22
CA THR A 262 -21.87 -13.22 5.82
C THR A 262 -20.76 -12.72 6.73
N THR A 263 -20.28 -13.59 7.63
CA THR A 263 -19.18 -13.23 8.54
C THR A 263 -17.88 -13.01 7.79
N PHE A 264 -17.55 -13.86 6.79
CA PHE A 264 -16.34 -13.67 5.98
C PHE A 264 -16.36 -12.33 5.23
N LEU A 265 -17.50 -11.95 4.65
CA LEU A 265 -17.64 -10.74 3.84
C LEU A 265 -17.74 -9.45 4.67
N ALA A 266 -18.07 -9.55 5.96
CA ALA A 266 -17.99 -8.40 6.87
C ALA A 266 -16.59 -7.76 6.92
N ALA A 267 -15.56 -8.53 6.56
CA ALA A 267 -14.19 -8.04 6.42
C ALA A 267 -14.02 -6.91 5.37
N LEU A 268 -14.95 -6.73 4.42
CA LEU A 268 -14.89 -5.63 3.45
C LEU A 268 -15.19 -4.25 4.08
N HIS A 269 -15.80 -4.21 5.26
CA HIS A 269 -16.39 -3.01 5.84
C HIS A 269 -16.08 -2.87 7.33
N THR A 270 -14.97 -3.46 7.78
CA THR A 270 -14.57 -3.44 9.19
C THR A 270 -13.17 -2.85 9.33
N THR A 271 -13.00 -2.09 10.40
CA THR A 271 -11.68 -1.65 10.87
C THR A 271 -10.81 -2.85 11.23
N ALA A 272 -9.49 -2.67 11.26
CA ALA A 272 -8.57 -3.71 11.70
C ALA A 272 -8.89 -4.24 13.12
N ALA A 273 -9.33 -3.37 14.04
CA ALA A 273 -9.71 -3.75 15.39
C ALA A 273 -10.98 -4.62 15.42
N GLU A 274 -11.98 -4.27 14.62
CA GLU A 274 -13.22 -5.05 14.49
C GLU A 274 -12.95 -6.41 13.84
N ALA A 275 -12.11 -6.47 12.81
CA ALA A 275 -11.75 -7.75 12.19
C ALA A 275 -10.93 -8.63 13.13
N VAL A 276 -9.98 -8.08 13.89
CA VAL A 276 -9.28 -8.85 14.93
C VAL A 276 -10.30 -9.41 15.94
N SER A 277 -11.24 -8.60 16.41
CA SER A 277 -12.32 -9.07 17.29
C SER A 277 -13.15 -10.19 16.67
N ALA A 278 -13.47 -10.08 15.38
CA ALA A 278 -14.32 -11.02 14.67
C ALA A 278 -13.64 -12.35 14.31
N PHE A 279 -12.33 -12.36 14.06
CA PHE A 279 -11.61 -13.52 13.49
C PHE A 279 -10.50 -14.09 14.38
N SER A 280 -10.13 -13.42 15.47
CA SER A 280 -9.04 -13.87 16.36
C SER A 280 -9.21 -15.33 16.81
N GLY A 281 -8.15 -16.11 16.68
CA GLY A 281 -8.10 -17.52 17.09
C GLY A 281 -8.77 -18.49 16.13
N GLN A 282 -9.28 -18.04 14.99
CA GLN A 282 -10.04 -18.89 14.07
C GLN A 282 -9.18 -19.50 12.97
N ASP A 283 -9.56 -20.70 12.54
CA ASP A 283 -9.11 -21.27 11.26
C ASP A 283 -10.04 -20.78 10.16
N ILE A 284 -9.51 -19.87 9.32
CA ILE A 284 -10.29 -19.22 8.26
C ILE A 284 -10.63 -20.20 7.13
N PHE A 285 -9.93 -21.32 6.99
CA PHE A 285 -10.34 -22.35 6.03
C PHE A 285 -11.68 -22.99 6.38
N GLY A 286 -12.13 -22.88 7.65
CA GLY A 286 -13.47 -23.29 8.06
C GLY A 286 -14.61 -22.60 7.30
N TYR A 287 -14.36 -21.40 6.76
CA TYR A 287 -15.34 -20.64 5.96
C TYR A 287 -15.56 -21.21 4.56
N PHE A 288 -14.68 -22.08 4.07
CA PHE A 288 -14.74 -22.62 2.71
C PHE A 288 -15.24 -24.07 2.68
N ILE A 289 -15.97 -24.43 1.62
CA ILE A 289 -16.49 -25.79 1.39
C ILE A 289 -15.34 -26.80 1.35
N ASN A 290 -14.27 -26.45 0.63
CA ASN A 290 -13.09 -27.29 0.41
C ASN A 290 -11.85 -26.83 1.21
N GLY A 291 -12.04 -26.06 2.30
CA GLY A 291 -10.94 -25.63 3.17
C GLY A 291 -9.83 -24.89 2.43
N ASP A 292 -8.58 -25.33 2.62
CA ASP A 292 -7.38 -24.74 1.99
C ASP A 292 -7.30 -24.98 0.47
N GLY A 293 -8.18 -25.81 -0.09
CA GLY A 293 -8.34 -26.01 -1.53
C GLY A 293 -8.57 -24.71 -2.29
N ILE A 294 -9.11 -23.67 -1.63
CA ILE A 294 -9.25 -22.33 -2.19
C ILE A 294 -7.92 -21.75 -2.73
N LEU A 295 -6.80 -22.01 -2.06
CA LEU A 295 -5.49 -21.47 -2.48
C LEU A 295 -4.89 -22.22 -3.68
N LYS A 296 -5.39 -23.43 -3.96
CA LYS A 296 -4.88 -24.34 -4.98
C LYS A 296 -5.76 -24.39 -6.23
N ALA A 297 -6.93 -23.74 -6.19
CA ALA A 297 -7.88 -23.72 -7.29
C ALA A 297 -7.30 -23.00 -8.53
N PRO A 298 -7.51 -23.52 -9.76
CA PRO A 298 -7.02 -22.91 -11.00
C PRO A 298 -7.38 -21.42 -11.16
N GLU A 299 -8.56 -21.04 -10.69
CA GLU A 299 -9.10 -19.67 -10.71
C GLU A 299 -8.29 -18.74 -9.80
N MET A 300 -7.71 -19.27 -8.72
CA MET A 300 -6.99 -18.53 -7.70
C MET A 300 -5.48 -18.52 -7.95
N VAL A 301 -4.87 -19.65 -8.32
CA VAL A 301 -3.40 -19.81 -8.38
C VAL A 301 -2.71 -18.78 -9.26
N ARG A 302 -3.33 -18.33 -10.36
CA ARG A 302 -2.75 -17.27 -11.20
C ARG A 302 -2.78 -15.91 -10.51
N VAL A 303 -3.90 -15.58 -9.86
CA VAL A 303 -4.06 -14.32 -9.14
C VAL A 303 -3.09 -14.26 -7.96
N LEU A 304 -3.06 -15.31 -7.14
CA LEU A 304 -2.17 -15.41 -6.00
C LEU A 304 -0.71 -15.47 -6.46
N GLY A 305 -0.38 -16.31 -7.45
CA GLY A 305 0.97 -16.46 -7.98
C GLY A 305 1.60 -15.14 -8.45
N ASN A 306 0.82 -14.29 -9.12
CA ASN A 306 1.31 -13.00 -9.61
C ASN A 306 1.47 -11.95 -8.50
N ASN A 307 0.71 -12.05 -7.41
CA ASN A 307 0.58 -10.95 -6.44
C ASN A 307 1.17 -11.26 -5.06
N TRP A 308 1.33 -12.54 -4.70
CA TRP A 308 1.71 -12.97 -3.36
C TRP A 308 3.18 -13.33 -3.21
N TYR A 309 3.92 -13.43 -4.32
CA TYR A 309 5.31 -13.88 -4.34
C TYR A 309 6.23 -12.77 -4.85
N MET A 310 7.15 -12.36 -3.98
CA MET A 310 8.21 -11.43 -4.31
C MET A 310 9.41 -12.16 -4.95
N GLY A 311 10.16 -11.45 -5.79
CA GLY A 311 11.41 -11.87 -6.42
C GLY A 311 11.24 -12.40 -7.84
N TYR A 312 10.05 -12.25 -8.43
CA TYR A 312 9.66 -12.88 -9.70
C TYR A 312 9.31 -11.88 -10.81
N HIS A 313 9.12 -10.59 -10.48
CA HIS A 313 8.74 -9.56 -11.46
C HIS A 313 9.91 -8.78 -12.04
N GLY A 314 11.07 -8.91 -11.41
CA GLY A 314 12.31 -8.25 -11.80
C GLY A 314 13.32 -8.34 -10.67
N ILE A 315 14.44 -7.65 -10.85
CA ILE A 315 15.45 -7.48 -9.81
C ILE A 315 15.53 -5.97 -9.56
N PRO A 316 15.44 -5.51 -8.30
CA PRO A 316 15.69 -4.11 -7.98
C PRO A 316 16.97 -3.62 -8.66
N GLN A 317 16.97 -2.40 -9.22
CA GLN A 317 18.16 -1.77 -9.83
C GLN A 317 18.77 -0.67 -8.94
N MET A 318 18.13 -0.36 -7.82
CA MET A 318 18.55 0.59 -6.79
C MET A 318 19.15 -0.10 -5.56
N PRO A 319 19.99 0.55 -4.73
CA PRO A 319 20.42 -0.02 -3.45
C PRO A 319 19.24 -0.47 -2.58
N VAL A 320 19.36 -1.64 -1.96
CA VAL A 320 18.33 -2.23 -1.08
C VAL A 320 18.85 -2.27 0.35
N PHE A 321 18.09 -1.67 1.27
CA PHE A 321 18.27 -1.84 2.72
C PHE A 321 17.10 -2.65 3.27
N ALA A 322 17.34 -3.91 3.63
CA ALA A 322 16.33 -4.81 4.19
C ALA A 322 16.58 -5.05 5.68
N TYR A 323 15.52 -5.02 6.49
CA TYR A 323 15.62 -5.27 7.94
C TYR A 323 14.39 -6.03 8.46
N LYS A 324 14.58 -6.86 9.49
CA LYS A 324 13.51 -7.69 10.04
C LYS A 324 13.82 -8.13 11.48
N ALA A 325 12.77 -8.30 12.28
CA ALA A 325 12.89 -8.94 13.59
C ALA A 325 13.08 -10.46 13.41
N ILE A 326 14.05 -11.05 14.11
CA ILE A 326 14.35 -12.49 14.01
C ILE A 326 13.14 -13.34 14.46
N ASN A 327 12.44 -12.89 15.50
CA ASN A 327 11.29 -13.59 16.10
C ASN A 327 9.94 -13.02 15.65
N ASP A 328 9.84 -12.54 14.42
CA ASP A 328 8.58 -12.02 13.85
C ASP A 328 7.52 -13.12 13.77
N GLU A 329 6.37 -12.86 14.38
CA GLU A 329 5.27 -13.81 14.55
C GLU A 329 4.34 -13.91 13.34
N LEU A 330 4.43 -12.98 12.38
CA LEU A 330 3.56 -12.93 11.20
C LEU A 330 4.26 -13.50 9.95
N THR A 331 5.55 -13.25 9.84
CA THR A 331 6.36 -13.56 8.66
C THR A 331 7.71 -14.10 9.09
N SER A 332 8.10 -15.29 8.63
CA SER A 332 9.37 -15.92 9.02
C SER A 332 10.59 -15.11 8.56
N ILE A 333 11.65 -15.09 9.37
CA ILE A 333 12.94 -14.55 8.96
C ILE A 333 13.53 -15.33 7.77
N GLU A 334 13.32 -16.65 7.72
CA GLU A 334 13.86 -17.52 6.66
C GLU A 334 13.34 -17.12 5.28
N SER A 335 12.05 -16.75 5.16
CA SER A 335 11.50 -16.33 3.87
C SER A 335 11.97 -14.95 3.44
N THR A 336 12.40 -14.11 4.39
CA THR A 336 13.06 -12.84 4.08
C THR A 336 14.50 -13.08 3.65
N ASP A 337 15.25 -13.93 4.34
CA ASP A 337 16.62 -14.29 3.97
C ASP A 337 16.68 -14.93 2.58
N ASP A 338 15.75 -15.84 2.26
CA ASP A 338 15.62 -16.44 0.94
C ASP A 338 15.35 -15.39 -0.15
N HIS A 339 14.45 -14.45 0.12
CA HIS A 339 14.10 -13.37 -0.81
C HIS A 339 15.29 -12.45 -1.07
N ILE A 340 15.95 -11.95 -0.02
CA ILE A 340 17.14 -11.09 -0.15
C ILE A 340 18.29 -11.85 -0.81
N GLY A 341 18.49 -13.12 -0.45
CA GLY A 341 19.48 -13.99 -1.09
C GLY A 341 19.27 -14.13 -2.60
N ARG A 342 18.02 -14.19 -3.08
CA ARG A 342 17.71 -14.18 -4.53
C ARG A 342 18.10 -12.86 -5.19
N ILE A 343 17.81 -11.73 -4.56
CA ILE A 343 18.20 -10.41 -5.07
C ILE A 343 19.73 -10.31 -5.19
N CYS A 344 20.46 -10.73 -4.16
CA CYS A 344 21.93 -10.70 -4.15
C CYS A 344 22.54 -11.60 -5.24
N ARG A 345 22.07 -12.84 -5.39
CA ARG A 345 22.60 -13.80 -6.37
C ARG A 345 22.38 -13.40 -7.82
N ARG A 346 21.34 -12.62 -8.11
CA ARG A 346 21.04 -12.18 -9.49
C ARG A 346 21.69 -10.84 -9.86
N ARG A 347 22.34 -10.17 -8.90
CA ARG A 347 23.10 -8.92 -9.11
C ARG A 347 24.60 -9.13 -9.28
N SER A 348 25.14 -10.24 -8.78
CA SER A 348 26.54 -10.66 -8.93
C SER A 348 26.81 -11.21 -10.33
#